data_AF-G5ANB2-F1
#
_entry.id   AF-G5ANB2-F1
#
_cell.length_a   1.000
_cell.length_b   1.000
_cell.length_c   1.000
_cell.angle_alpha   90.00
_cell.angle_beta   90.00
_cell.angle_gamma   90.00
#
_symmetry.space_group_name_H-M   'P 1'
#
loop_
_entity.id
_entity.type
_entity.pdbx_description
1 polymer ?
#
loop_
_entity_poly.entity_id
_entity_poly.type
_entity_poly.pdbx_seq_one_letter_code
_entity_poly.pdbx_strand_id
1 'polypeptide(L)'
;MGLFTKYYSEWKGGGKNTNEFYKTIPRFYYRLPAEDEVLLQKLREESRAVFLQRKSRELLDNEELQNLWFLLDKHQTPPMIGEEAVINYENFLKFGEKAGPKCKQFFTAKVFAKLLHTDSYGRISIMQFFNYVMRKVWLHQTRIGLSLYDVAGQGYLESDLENYILELIPTLPQLDGLEKSFYSFYVCTAVRKLFFFLDPLRTGKIKIQGILACSFLDNLLELRDEELSKESQETNWFSAPSALRVYGQYLNLDKDHNGMLSKEELSRYGTATMTNVFLDRVFQECLTYDGEMAIQELMKIHGQDPVSFQDVKDEIFDVVKPKDPLKISLQDLINSNQGDTVTTILIDLNGFWT
;
A
#
# COMPACT_ATOMS: atom_id res chain seq x y z
N MET A 1 34.80 17.19 -15.02
CA MET A 1 33.50 16.81 -15.62
C MET A 1 33.37 17.26 -17.08
N GLY A 2 33.63 18.51 -17.45
CA GLY A 2 33.38 19.01 -18.82
C GLY A 2 34.14 18.31 -19.96
N LEU A 3 35.41 17.93 -19.76
CA LEU A 3 36.21 17.20 -20.77
C LEU A 3 35.68 15.78 -21.03
N PHE A 4 35.27 15.07 -19.98
CA PHE A 4 34.68 13.74 -20.10
C PHE A 4 33.35 13.79 -20.86
N THR A 5 32.48 14.76 -20.51
CA THR A 5 31.21 14.96 -21.21
C THR A 5 31.41 15.29 -22.70
N LYS A 6 32.43 16.08 -23.02
CA LYS A 6 32.78 16.41 -24.42
C LYS A 6 33.18 15.16 -25.21
N TYR A 7 34.18 14.41 -24.75
CA TYR A 7 34.66 13.22 -25.45
C TYR A 7 33.61 12.11 -25.50
N TYR A 8 32.83 11.91 -24.43
CA TYR A 8 31.74 10.93 -24.41
C TYR A 8 30.63 11.29 -25.41
N SER A 9 30.30 12.58 -25.55
CA SER A 9 29.28 13.04 -26.51
C SER A 9 29.73 12.91 -27.96
N GLU A 10 31.02 13.21 -28.23
CA GLU A 10 31.65 13.01 -29.54
C GLU A 10 31.72 11.52 -29.90
N TRP A 11 32.05 10.66 -28.94
CA TRP A 11 32.14 9.20 -29.12
C TRP A 11 30.78 8.52 -29.32
N LYS A 12 29.72 8.98 -28.64
CA LYS A 12 28.37 8.38 -28.71
C LYS A 12 27.64 8.66 -30.05
N GLY A 13 28.28 9.31 -31.02
CA GLY A 13 27.65 9.61 -32.31
C GLY A 13 26.41 10.50 -32.19
N GLY A 14 26.37 11.36 -31.17
CA GLY A 14 25.27 12.30 -30.97
C GLY A 14 25.29 13.39 -32.03
N GLY A 15 24.78 13.09 -33.23
CA GLY A 15 24.43 14.11 -34.21
C GLY A 15 23.65 15.21 -33.50
N LYS A 16 24.10 16.46 -33.65
CA LYS A 16 23.35 17.63 -33.19
C LYS A 16 21.97 17.56 -33.84
N ASN A 17 20.97 17.07 -33.12
CA ASN A 17 19.60 17.02 -33.62
C ASN A 17 19.17 18.46 -33.90
N THR A 18 19.05 18.81 -35.17
CA THR A 18 18.84 20.16 -35.70
C THR A 18 17.40 20.67 -35.51
N ASN A 19 16.53 19.88 -34.88
CA ASN A 19 15.11 20.18 -34.79
C ASN A 19 14.82 21.06 -33.56
N GLU A 20 14.37 22.31 -33.78
CA GLU A 20 14.15 23.31 -32.73
C GLU A 20 13.16 22.86 -31.65
N PHE A 21 12.22 21.97 -31.99
CA PHE A 21 11.26 21.40 -31.05
C PHE A 21 11.91 20.70 -29.84
N TYR A 22 13.05 20.03 -30.04
CA TYR A 22 13.77 19.36 -28.94
C TYR A 22 14.57 20.30 -28.04
N LYS A 23 14.68 21.59 -28.39
CA LYS A 23 15.24 22.61 -27.47
C LYS A 23 14.21 23.04 -26.40
N THR A 24 12.93 23.01 -26.74
CA THR A 24 11.81 23.41 -25.86
C THR A 24 11.26 22.27 -25.02
N ILE A 25 11.29 21.02 -25.53
CA ILE A 25 10.76 19.87 -24.79
C ILE A 25 11.87 19.26 -23.93
N PRO A 26 11.78 19.31 -22.59
CA PRO A 26 12.76 18.66 -21.73
C PRO A 26 12.72 17.15 -21.93
N ARG A 27 13.89 16.51 -21.79
CA ARG A 27 13.97 15.05 -21.87
C ARG A 27 13.17 14.41 -20.73
N PHE A 28 12.08 13.75 -21.07
CA PHE A 28 11.18 13.08 -20.13
C PHE A 28 11.37 11.55 -20.07
N TYR A 29 12.04 10.96 -21.06
CA TYR A 29 12.34 9.53 -21.09
C TYR A 29 13.84 9.26 -21.07
N TYR A 30 14.25 8.38 -20.15
CA TYR A 30 15.61 7.88 -20.01
C TYR A 30 15.56 6.37 -20.19
N ARG A 31 16.08 5.90 -21.32
CA ARG A 31 16.21 4.46 -21.60
C ARG A 31 17.07 3.82 -20.52
N LEU A 32 16.62 2.69 -19.99
CA LEU A 32 17.42 1.86 -19.09
C LEU A 32 18.58 1.22 -19.86
N PRO A 33 19.75 1.04 -19.20
CA PRO A 33 20.83 0.27 -19.80
C PRO A 33 20.35 -1.15 -20.14
N ALA A 34 20.77 -1.66 -21.30
CA ALA A 34 20.48 -3.04 -21.68
C ALA A 34 21.31 -4.03 -20.85
N GLU A 35 20.96 -5.32 -20.87
CA GLU A 35 21.63 -6.37 -20.08
C GLU A 35 23.12 -6.54 -20.41
N ASP A 36 23.50 -6.23 -21.65
CA ASP A 36 24.89 -6.24 -22.13
C ASP A 36 25.69 -5.00 -21.69
N GLU A 37 25.02 -3.95 -21.21
CA GLU A 37 25.65 -2.68 -20.80
C GLU A 37 26.02 -2.66 -19.30
N VAL A 38 26.77 -3.67 -18.84
CA VAL A 38 27.11 -3.91 -17.42
C VAL A 38 27.68 -2.67 -16.70
N LEU A 39 28.57 -1.91 -17.35
CA LEU A 39 29.14 -0.70 -16.74
C LEU A 39 28.11 0.41 -16.51
N LEU A 40 27.14 0.56 -17.42
CA LEU A 40 26.07 1.55 -17.29
C LEU A 40 25.07 1.14 -16.22
N GLN A 41 24.80 -0.17 -16.07
CA GLN A 41 23.99 -0.71 -14.97
C GLN A 41 24.65 -0.42 -13.62
N LYS A 42 25.92 -0.80 -13.43
CA LYS A 42 26.65 -0.54 -12.18
C LYS A 42 26.77 0.95 -11.86
N LEU A 43 27.04 1.78 -12.87
CA LEU A 43 27.07 3.23 -12.68
C LEU A 43 25.70 3.77 -12.22
N ARG A 44 24.61 3.26 -12.79
CA ARG A 44 23.25 3.64 -12.40
C ARG A 44 22.97 3.21 -10.97
N GLU A 45 23.25 1.96 -10.60
CA GLU A 45 23.09 1.42 -9.26
C GLU A 45 23.83 2.27 -8.22
N GLU A 46 25.14 2.49 -8.41
CA GLU A 46 25.97 3.29 -7.51
C GLU A 46 25.49 4.75 -7.42
N SER A 47 25.16 5.37 -8.57
CA SER A 47 24.65 6.74 -8.58
C SER A 47 23.34 6.89 -7.80
N ARG A 48 22.49 5.86 -7.84
CA ARG A 48 21.22 5.82 -7.12
C ARG A 48 21.42 5.56 -5.63
N ALA A 49 22.29 4.61 -5.27
CA ALA A 49 22.63 4.34 -3.88
C ALA A 49 23.15 5.61 -3.19
N VAL A 50 24.09 6.32 -3.83
CA VAL A 50 24.63 7.59 -3.32
C VAL A 50 23.55 8.67 -3.25
N PHE A 51 22.66 8.76 -4.25
CA PHE A 51 21.55 9.71 -4.23
C PHE A 51 20.58 9.46 -3.08
N LEU A 52 20.17 8.21 -2.87
CA LEU A 52 19.28 7.81 -1.77
C LEU A 52 19.95 8.02 -0.42
N GLN A 53 21.24 7.70 -0.28
CA GLN A 53 22.00 7.97 0.94
C GLN A 53 22.06 9.46 1.26
N ARG A 54 22.30 10.32 0.25
CA ARG A 54 22.28 11.77 0.42
C ARG A 54 20.91 12.26 0.88
N LYS A 55 19.83 11.74 0.27
CA LYS A 55 18.46 12.07 0.67
C LYS A 55 18.13 11.60 2.08
N SER A 56 18.64 10.45 2.49
CA SER A 56 18.48 9.94 3.86
C SER A 56 19.16 10.86 4.88
N ARG A 57 20.37 11.36 4.60
CA ARG A 57 21.09 12.30 5.47
C ARG A 57 20.42 13.68 5.60
N GLU A 58 19.55 14.05 4.66
CA GLU A 58 18.76 15.30 4.72
C GLU A 58 17.57 15.18 5.70
N LEU A 59 17.21 13.97 6.13
CA LEU A 59 16.12 13.73 7.08
C LEU A 59 16.57 13.96 8.53
N LEU A 60 15.59 14.30 9.37
CA LEU A 60 15.77 14.41 10.80
C LEU A 60 15.93 13.01 11.41
N ASP A 61 16.94 12.82 12.24
CA ASP A 61 17.07 11.62 13.07
C ASP A 61 16.28 11.73 14.39
N ASN A 62 16.27 10.66 15.18
CA ASN A 62 15.50 10.60 16.42
C ASN A 62 15.97 11.65 17.45
N GLU A 63 17.27 11.94 17.51
CA GLU A 63 17.82 12.93 18.43
C GLU A 63 17.42 14.36 18.00
N GLU A 64 17.50 14.66 16.71
CA GLU A 64 17.05 15.92 16.13
C GLU A 64 15.54 16.13 16.30
N LEU A 65 14.73 15.06 16.20
CA LEU A 65 13.29 15.11 16.45
C LEU A 65 12.98 15.36 17.93
N GLN A 66 13.67 14.69 18.86
CA GLN A 66 13.54 14.96 20.30
C GLN A 66 13.94 16.41 20.63
N ASN A 67 15.06 16.89 20.07
CA ASN A 67 15.50 18.27 20.23
C ASN A 67 14.46 19.26 19.68
N LEU A 68 13.84 18.97 18.54
CA LEU A 68 12.75 19.78 17.99
C LEU A 68 11.56 19.84 18.95
N TRP A 69 11.15 18.70 19.54
CA TRP A 69 10.08 18.65 20.54
C TRP A 69 10.39 19.55 21.75
N PHE A 70 11.55 19.36 22.39
CA PHE A 70 11.96 20.16 23.55
C PHE A 70 12.05 21.66 23.23
N LEU A 71 12.52 22.01 22.04
CA LEU A 71 12.59 23.40 21.60
C LEU A 71 11.22 24.03 21.42
N LEU A 72 10.25 23.29 20.87
CA LEU A 72 8.88 23.78 20.72
C LEU A 72 8.19 23.92 22.08
N ASP A 73 8.34 22.93 22.96
CA ASP A 73 7.71 22.90 24.28
C ASP A 73 8.19 24.04 25.20
N LYS A 74 9.45 24.46 25.09
CA LYS A 74 9.99 25.60 25.86
C LYS A 74 9.38 26.96 25.48
N HIS A 75 8.69 27.03 24.35
CA HIS A 75 8.47 28.27 23.61
C HIS A 75 7.00 28.50 23.22
N GLN A 76 6.12 27.98 24.06
CA GLN A 76 4.68 28.15 23.96
C GLN A 76 4.27 29.63 24.12
N THR A 77 3.21 30.04 23.43
CA THR A 77 2.71 31.42 23.41
C THR A 77 1.43 31.55 24.24
N PRO A 78 1.43 32.24 25.40
CA PRO A 78 0.22 32.47 26.20
C PRO A 78 -0.84 33.30 25.45
N PRO A 79 -2.14 33.22 25.81
CA PRO A 79 -2.74 32.37 26.85
C PRO A 79 -2.94 30.92 26.37
N MET A 80 -2.69 29.94 27.24
CA MET A 80 -3.00 28.54 26.95
C MET A 80 -4.51 28.36 26.91
N ILE A 81 -5.03 27.82 25.81
CA ILE A 81 -6.44 27.40 25.74
C ILE A 81 -6.44 25.93 26.15
N GLY A 82 -6.73 25.65 27.42
CA GLY A 82 -6.64 24.29 27.98
C GLY A 82 -5.19 23.82 28.19
N GLU A 83 -4.93 22.54 27.94
CA GLU A 83 -3.60 21.89 28.07
C GLU A 83 -2.78 21.92 26.76
N GLU A 84 -3.33 22.47 25.67
CA GLU A 84 -2.63 22.46 24.37
C GLU A 84 -1.60 23.60 24.27
N ALA A 85 -0.34 23.19 24.10
CA ALA A 85 0.76 24.09 23.80
C ALA A 85 0.59 24.71 22.39
N VAL A 86 0.51 26.04 22.30
CA VAL A 86 0.28 26.78 21.05
C VAL A 86 1.41 27.75 20.72
N ILE A 87 1.56 28.10 19.44
CA ILE A 87 2.62 28.98 18.94
C ILE A 87 2.10 29.98 17.90
N ASN A 88 2.48 31.26 18.04
CA ASN A 88 2.16 32.28 17.03
C ASN A 88 3.18 32.29 15.87
N TYR A 89 2.86 33.01 14.80
CA TYR A 89 3.70 33.03 13.60
C TYR A 89 5.08 33.66 13.80
N GLU A 90 5.18 34.72 14.61
CA GLU A 90 6.46 35.37 14.89
C GLU A 90 7.43 34.44 15.61
N ASN A 91 6.93 33.76 16.63
CA ASN A 91 7.68 32.79 17.40
C ASN A 91 8.04 31.59 16.51
N PHE A 92 7.10 31.09 15.70
CA PHE A 92 7.35 30.05 14.70
C PHE A 92 8.54 30.36 13.78
N LEU A 93 8.64 31.58 13.24
CA LEU A 93 9.78 31.99 12.41
C LEU A 93 11.08 32.11 13.22
N LYS A 94 11.02 32.71 14.42
CA LYS A 94 12.20 32.83 15.32
C LYS A 94 12.76 31.45 15.68
N PHE A 95 11.91 30.44 15.83
CA PHE A 95 12.34 29.06 16.10
C PHE A 95 12.84 28.35 14.86
N GLY A 96 12.26 28.61 13.69
CA GLY A 96 12.81 28.10 12.43
C GLY A 96 14.27 28.49 12.22
N GLU A 97 14.69 29.66 12.69
CA GLU A 97 16.11 30.09 12.63
C GLU A 97 17.00 29.42 13.69
N LYS A 98 16.46 29.11 14.87
CA LYS A 98 17.19 28.39 15.92
C LYS A 98 17.22 26.88 15.69
N ALA A 99 16.26 26.36 14.95
CA ALA A 99 16.18 24.96 14.59
C ALA A 99 17.31 24.61 13.60
N GLY A 100 17.78 23.36 13.64
CA GLY A 100 18.85 22.91 12.77
C GLY A 100 18.55 23.12 11.27
N PRO A 101 19.57 23.10 10.40
CA PRO A 101 19.41 23.38 8.96
C PRO A 101 18.38 22.46 8.27
N LYS A 102 18.26 21.21 8.73
CA LYS A 102 17.29 20.24 8.23
C LYS A 102 15.84 20.61 8.58
N CYS A 103 15.62 21.29 9.72
CA CYS A 103 14.30 21.68 10.17
C CYS A 103 13.72 22.86 9.39
N LYS A 104 14.57 23.72 8.80
CA LYS A 104 14.16 24.95 8.11
C LYS A 104 13.09 24.72 7.03
N GLN A 105 13.12 23.57 6.36
CA GLN A 105 12.13 23.21 5.34
C GLN A 105 10.69 23.07 5.87
N PHE A 106 10.51 22.82 7.18
CA PHE A 106 9.20 22.71 7.82
C PHE A 106 8.68 24.06 8.32
N PHE A 107 9.56 25.01 8.63
CA PHE A 107 9.20 26.34 9.13
C PHE A 107 8.90 27.32 7.99
N THR A 108 7.86 27.03 7.21
CA THR A 108 7.41 27.90 6.10
C THR A 108 6.04 28.50 6.36
N ALA A 109 5.76 29.67 5.78
CA ALA A 109 4.44 30.31 5.83
C ALA A 109 3.32 29.36 5.35
N LYS A 110 3.61 28.55 4.31
CA LYS A 110 2.67 27.56 3.77
C LYS A 110 2.32 26.47 4.77
N VAL A 111 3.30 25.97 5.54
CA VAL A 111 3.05 24.96 6.57
C VAL A 111 2.25 25.56 7.71
N PHE A 112 2.62 26.76 8.17
CA PHE A 112 1.88 27.47 9.23
C PHE A 112 0.42 27.69 8.83
N ALA A 113 0.16 28.23 7.63
CA ALA A 113 -1.20 28.48 7.14
C ALA A 113 -2.01 27.18 6.97
N LYS A 114 -1.35 26.06 6.64
CA LYS A 114 -2.03 24.75 6.53
C LYS A 114 -2.48 24.21 7.88
N LEU A 115 -1.73 24.47 8.94
CA LEU A 115 -2.01 24.01 10.31
C LEU A 115 -2.84 25.02 11.11
N LEU A 116 -3.12 26.19 10.54
CA LEU A 116 -3.93 27.20 11.16
C LEU A 116 -5.40 26.78 11.10
N HIS A 117 -5.94 26.36 12.24
CA HIS A 117 -7.34 25.99 12.39
C HIS A 117 -7.99 26.85 13.46
N THR A 118 -8.99 27.66 13.07
CA THR A 118 -10.03 28.23 13.96
C THR A 118 -9.56 28.83 15.30
N ASP A 119 -8.34 29.38 15.36
CA ASP A 119 -7.87 30.13 16.53
C ASP A 119 -8.05 31.63 16.31
N SER A 120 -8.80 32.27 17.20
CA SER A 120 -9.06 33.72 17.19
C SER A 120 -7.79 34.57 17.28
N TYR A 121 -6.68 33.98 17.73
CA TYR A 121 -5.39 34.63 17.92
C TYR A 121 -4.36 34.26 16.85
N GLY A 122 -4.74 33.49 15.82
CA GLY A 122 -3.85 33.17 14.70
C GLY A 122 -2.67 32.25 15.06
N ARG A 123 -2.85 31.33 16.03
CA ARG A 123 -1.82 30.39 16.50
C ARG A 123 -2.10 28.96 16.00
N ILE A 124 -1.06 28.13 16.04
CA ILE A 124 -1.15 26.70 15.73
C ILE A 124 -0.79 25.85 16.93
N SER A 125 -1.34 24.63 17.01
CA SER A 125 -0.97 23.63 18.02
C SER A 125 0.44 23.09 17.75
N ILE A 126 1.29 23.12 18.78
CA ILE A 126 2.66 22.59 18.72
C ILE A 126 2.63 21.08 18.46
N MET A 127 1.71 20.37 19.10
CA MET A 127 1.54 18.93 18.89
C MET A 127 1.18 18.62 17.43
N GLN A 128 0.25 19.37 16.84
CA GLN A 128 -0.13 19.19 15.43
C GLN A 128 1.04 19.48 14.48
N PHE A 129 1.83 20.52 14.76
CA PHE A 129 3.04 20.81 13.97
C PHE A 129 4.09 19.72 14.11
N PHE A 130 4.34 19.24 15.33
CA PHE A 130 5.30 18.16 15.57
C PHE A 130 4.88 16.88 14.84
N ASN A 131 3.60 16.49 14.96
CA ASN A 131 3.04 15.34 14.24
C ASN A 131 3.12 15.52 12.71
N TYR A 132 2.95 16.73 12.20
CA TYR A 132 3.17 17.04 10.78
C TYR A 132 4.63 16.78 10.36
N VAL A 133 5.60 17.25 11.14
CA VAL A 133 7.03 17.03 10.86
C VAL A 133 7.37 15.55 10.92
N MET A 134 6.95 14.85 11.99
CA MET A 134 7.11 13.41 12.14
C MET A 134 6.57 12.64 10.94
N ARG A 135 5.31 12.89 10.56
CA ARG A 135 4.68 12.24 9.41
C ARG A 135 5.41 12.54 8.10
N LYS A 136 5.94 13.76 7.94
CA LYS A 136 6.67 14.16 6.73
C LYS A 136 8.03 13.48 6.63
N VAL A 137 8.81 13.48 7.71
CA VAL A 137 10.10 12.77 7.81
C VAL A 137 9.89 11.29 7.54
N TRP A 138 8.90 10.70 8.20
CA TRP A 138 8.54 9.30 8.04
C TRP A 138 8.17 8.95 6.59
N LEU A 139 7.27 9.72 5.94
CA LEU A 139 6.91 9.48 4.53
C LEU A 139 8.13 9.51 3.60
N HIS A 140 9.08 10.42 3.86
CA HIS A 140 10.32 10.47 3.09
C HIS A 140 11.24 9.29 3.39
N GLN A 141 11.37 8.89 4.66
CA GLN A 141 12.16 7.74 5.07
C GLN A 141 11.62 6.45 4.45
N THR A 142 10.31 6.21 4.51
CA THR A 142 9.66 5.05 3.91
C THR A 142 9.80 5.06 2.39
N ARG A 143 9.65 6.23 1.75
CA ARG A 143 9.90 6.36 0.31
C ARG A 143 11.32 5.99 -0.06
N ILE A 144 12.31 6.45 0.70
CA ILE A 144 13.72 6.12 0.48
C ILE A 144 13.93 4.62 0.69
N GLY A 145 13.40 4.06 1.77
CA GLY A 145 13.45 2.62 2.08
C GLY A 145 12.91 1.78 0.94
N LEU A 146 11.68 2.02 0.49
CA LEU A 146 11.08 1.34 -0.67
C LEU A 146 11.90 1.55 -1.95
N SER A 147 12.49 2.73 -2.14
CA SER A 147 13.29 3.03 -3.34
C SER A 147 14.63 2.28 -3.39
N LEU A 148 15.12 1.74 -2.27
CA LEU A 148 16.29 0.87 -2.23
C LEU A 148 16.01 -0.49 -2.89
N TYR A 149 14.76 -0.95 -2.84
CA TYR A 149 14.29 -2.22 -3.44
C TYR A 149 13.86 -2.08 -4.90
N ASP A 150 13.69 -0.86 -5.41
CA ASP A 150 13.42 -0.62 -6.83
C ASP A 150 14.74 -0.69 -7.61
N VAL A 151 15.23 -1.87 -7.96
CA VAL A 151 16.53 -2.05 -8.66
C VAL A 151 16.57 -1.29 -9.98
N ALA A 152 15.46 -1.25 -10.72
CA ALA A 152 15.37 -0.57 -12.00
C ALA A 152 15.30 0.97 -11.88
N GLY A 153 14.83 1.50 -10.75
CA GLY A 153 14.62 2.93 -10.53
C GLY A 153 13.45 3.50 -11.31
N GLN A 154 12.44 2.67 -11.54
CA GLN A 154 11.25 3.05 -12.31
C GLN A 154 10.11 3.55 -11.42
N GLY A 155 10.24 3.43 -10.10
CA GLY A 155 9.24 3.82 -9.11
C GLY A 155 8.19 2.75 -8.80
N TYR A 156 8.49 1.48 -9.11
CA TYR A 156 7.63 0.33 -8.88
C TYR A 156 8.39 -0.77 -8.14
N LEU A 157 7.66 -1.60 -7.42
CA LEU A 157 8.17 -2.82 -6.78
C LEU A 157 7.46 -4.05 -7.35
N GLU A 158 8.22 -5.12 -7.53
CA GLU A 158 7.77 -6.43 -8.01
C GLU A 158 7.98 -7.47 -6.90
N SER A 159 8.84 -8.47 -7.11
CA SER A 159 9.25 -9.45 -6.10
C SER A 159 9.99 -8.85 -4.90
N ASP A 160 10.62 -7.69 -5.07
CA ASP A 160 11.44 -7.06 -4.04
C ASP A 160 10.63 -6.54 -2.84
N LEU A 161 9.30 -6.46 -2.96
CA LEU A 161 8.44 -6.10 -1.84
C LEU A 161 8.46 -7.16 -0.73
N GLU A 162 8.68 -8.44 -1.06
CA GLU A 162 8.82 -9.51 -0.06
C GLU A 162 10.05 -9.27 0.82
N ASN A 163 11.18 -8.90 0.21
CA ASN A 163 12.42 -8.58 0.93
C ASN A 163 12.23 -7.36 1.84
N TYR A 164 11.54 -6.33 1.34
CA TYR A 164 11.22 -5.15 2.15
C TYR A 164 10.38 -5.50 3.39
N ILE A 165 9.32 -6.30 3.23
CA ILE A 165 8.48 -6.70 4.37
C ILE A 165 9.26 -7.59 5.33
N LEU A 166 10.08 -8.51 4.83
CA LEU A 166 10.91 -9.39 5.68
C LEU A 166 11.89 -8.58 6.55
N GLU A 167 12.57 -7.58 5.98
CA GLU A 167 13.48 -6.70 6.73
C GLU A 167 12.74 -5.74 7.66
N LEU A 168 11.45 -5.48 7.42
CA LEU A 168 10.64 -4.63 8.28
C LEU A 168 10.22 -5.36 9.56
N ILE A 169 9.98 -6.68 9.53
CA ILE A 169 9.46 -7.47 10.66
C ILE A 169 10.22 -7.21 11.99
N PRO A 170 11.57 -7.24 12.05
CA PRO A 170 12.30 -7.02 13.31
C PRO A 170 12.15 -5.60 13.87
N THR A 171 11.57 -4.66 13.12
CA THR A 171 11.29 -3.29 13.55
C THR A 171 9.87 -3.10 14.06
N LEU A 172 9.05 -4.16 14.07
CA LEU A 172 7.64 -4.16 14.45
C LEU A 172 7.46 -4.96 15.75
N PRO A 173 7.44 -4.32 16.93
CA PRO A 173 7.36 -5.03 18.21
C PRO A 173 6.13 -5.94 18.33
N GLN A 174 5.02 -5.58 17.68
CA GLN A 174 3.80 -6.40 17.67
C GLN A 174 3.94 -7.73 16.91
N LEU A 175 5.06 -7.94 16.20
CA LEU A 175 5.37 -9.18 15.48
C LEU A 175 6.50 -9.99 16.13
N ASP A 176 7.12 -9.52 17.21
CA ASP A 176 8.26 -10.18 17.86
C ASP A 176 7.94 -11.60 18.34
N GLY A 177 6.67 -11.87 18.67
CA GLY A 177 6.20 -13.19 19.09
C GLY A 177 6.06 -14.22 17.97
N LEU A 178 6.26 -13.85 16.69
CA LEU A 178 6.13 -14.78 15.57
C LEU A 178 7.33 -15.73 15.47
N GLU A 179 7.05 -17.02 15.28
CA GLU A 179 8.10 -18.00 14.98
C GLU A 179 8.76 -17.71 13.62
N LYS A 180 10.07 -17.93 13.53
CA LYS A 180 10.82 -17.72 12.27
C LYS A 180 10.33 -18.61 11.12
N SER A 181 9.84 -19.80 11.44
CA SER A 181 9.18 -20.71 10.48
C SER A 181 7.95 -20.07 9.82
N PHE A 182 7.27 -19.16 10.52
CA PHE A 182 6.07 -18.48 10.05
C PHE A 182 6.37 -17.24 9.19
N TYR A 183 7.61 -16.74 9.17
CA TYR A 183 7.95 -15.49 8.47
C TYR A 183 7.64 -15.56 6.99
N SER A 184 7.97 -16.67 6.32
CA SER A 184 7.67 -16.84 4.88
C SER A 184 6.17 -16.73 4.59
N PHE A 185 5.32 -17.31 5.45
CA PHE A 185 3.88 -17.23 5.29
C PHE A 185 3.36 -15.81 5.59
N TYR A 186 3.87 -15.18 6.64
CA TYR A 186 3.50 -13.81 6.99
C TYR A 186 3.85 -12.83 5.85
N VAL A 187 5.07 -12.90 5.34
CA VAL A 187 5.55 -12.05 4.22
C VAL A 187 4.66 -12.26 3.00
N CYS A 188 4.42 -13.52 2.60
CA CYS A 188 3.52 -13.85 1.49
C CYS A 188 2.13 -13.25 1.71
N THR A 189 1.55 -13.41 2.89
CA THR A 189 0.22 -12.88 3.23
C THR A 189 0.17 -11.35 3.15
N ALA A 190 1.18 -10.66 3.71
CA ALA A 190 1.27 -9.20 3.69
C ALA A 190 1.43 -8.65 2.26
N VAL A 191 2.32 -9.27 1.48
CA VAL A 191 2.55 -8.87 0.08
C VAL A 191 1.31 -9.11 -0.77
N ARG A 192 0.64 -10.26 -0.62
CA ARG A 192 -0.62 -10.55 -1.33
C ARG A 192 -1.71 -9.55 -0.99
N LYS A 193 -1.83 -9.13 0.27
CA LYS A 193 -2.75 -8.05 0.67
C LYS A 193 -2.41 -6.74 -0.05
N LEU A 194 -1.14 -6.36 -0.14
CA LEU A 194 -0.72 -5.14 -0.86
C LEU A 194 -1.01 -5.22 -2.37
N PHE A 195 -0.69 -6.34 -3.03
CA PHE A 195 -1.00 -6.54 -4.45
C PHE A 195 -2.50 -6.54 -4.73
N PHE A 196 -3.30 -7.16 -3.85
CA PHE A 196 -4.75 -7.19 -4.00
C PHE A 196 -5.37 -5.78 -4.10
N PHE A 197 -4.88 -4.83 -3.30
CA PHE A 197 -5.41 -3.46 -3.30
C PHE A 197 -4.70 -2.50 -4.26
N LEU A 198 -3.40 -2.69 -4.51
CA LEU A 198 -2.57 -1.72 -5.22
C LEU A 198 -2.24 -2.12 -6.66
N ASP A 199 -2.57 -3.35 -7.07
CA ASP A 199 -2.42 -3.86 -8.43
C ASP A 199 -3.73 -4.49 -8.96
N PRO A 200 -4.81 -3.70 -9.10
CA PRO A 200 -6.10 -4.22 -9.55
C PRO A 200 -6.07 -4.78 -10.98
N LEU A 201 -5.07 -4.40 -11.78
CA LEU A 201 -4.86 -4.88 -13.15
C LEU A 201 -3.92 -6.11 -13.22
N ARG A 202 -3.46 -6.64 -12.07
CA ARG A 202 -2.58 -7.81 -11.96
C ARG A 202 -1.32 -7.69 -12.84
N THR A 203 -0.73 -6.50 -12.88
CA THR A 203 0.49 -6.21 -13.65
C THR A 203 1.75 -6.82 -13.03
N GLY A 204 1.68 -7.26 -11.77
CA GLY A 204 2.84 -7.69 -10.98
C GLY A 204 3.70 -6.53 -10.50
N LYS A 205 3.25 -5.28 -10.67
CA LYS A 205 4.02 -4.06 -10.35
C LYS A 205 3.19 -3.10 -9.49
N ILE A 206 3.70 -2.74 -8.32
CA ILE A 206 3.07 -1.72 -7.46
C ILE A 206 3.88 -0.44 -7.48
N LYS A 207 3.23 0.71 -7.72
CA LYS A 207 3.87 2.03 -7.61
C LYS A 207 4.25 2.32 -6.15
N ILE A 208 5.50 2.76 -5.91
CA ILE A 208 5.94 3.23 -4.58
C ILE A 208 5.03 4.36 -4.08
N GLN A 209 4.62 5.27 -4.97
CA GLN A 209 3.67 6.34 -4.63
C GLN A 209 2.31 5.80 -4.21
N GLY A 210 1.86 4.68 -4.79
CA GLY A 210 0.64 3.99 -4.40
C GLY A 210 0.73 3.41 -2.99
N ILE A 211 1.87 2.79 -2.65
CA ILE A 211 2.16 2.28 -1.30
C ILE A 211 2.14 3.43 -0.28
N LEU A 212 2.78 4.56 -0.58
CA LEU A 212 2.83 5.71 0.34
C LEU A 212 1.49 6.43 0.52
N ALA A 213 0.57 6.27 -0.42
CA ALA A 213 -0.74 6.91 -0.39
C ALA A 213 -1.84 5.97 0.15
N CYS A 214 -1.55 4.69 0.35
CA CYS A 214 -2.55 3.73 0.80
C CYS A 214 -2.70 3.75 2.32
N SER A 215 -3.95 3.63 2.79
CA SER A 215 -4.25 3.48 4.22
C SER A 215 -3.72 2.17 4.81
N PHE A 216 -3.44 1.18 3.96
CA PHE A 216 -2.88 -0.11 4.40
C PHE A 216 -1.46 0.02 4.95
N LEU A 217 -0.67 0.97 4.44
CA LEU A 217 0.64 1.27 5.00
C LEU A 217 0.51 1.79 6.43
N ASP A 218 -0.53 2.58 6.74
CA ASP A 218 -0.78 3.04 8.11
C ASP A 218 -1.02 1.84 9.05
N ASN A 219 -1.85 0.86 8.65
CA ASN A 219 -2.06 -0.38 9.41
C ASN A 219 -0.74 -1.14 9.67
N LEU A 220 0.14 -1.26 8.67
CA LEU A 220 1.42 -1.94 8.86
C LEU A 220 2.32 -1.23 9.88
N LEU A 221 2.21 0.09 10.00
CA LEU A 221 3.03 0.89 10.91
C LEU A 221 2.47 0.99 12.31
N GLU A 222 1.16 0.88 12.50
CA GLU A 222 0.56 0.76 13.83
C GLU A 222 1.20 -0.38 14.63
N LEU A 223 1.72 -1.41 13.94
CA LEU A 223 2.47 -2.51 14.56
C LEU A 223 3.82 -2.09 15.20
N ARG A 224 4.24 -0.84 15.02
CA ARG A 224 5.39 -0.25 15.73
C ARG A 224 5.04 0.25 17.12
N ASP A 225 3.76 0.50 17.39
CA ASP A 225 3.29 0.94 18.69
C ASP A 225 3.28 -0.25 19.65
N GLU A 226 4.11 -0.21 20.68
CA GLU A 226 4.19 -1.25 21.71
C GLU A 226 2.90 -1.34 22.55
N GLU A 227 2.15 -0.25 22.67
CA GLU A 227 0.93 -0.15 23.46
C GLU A 227 -0.35 -0.45 22.64
N LEU A 228 -0.19 -0.95 21.40
CA LEU A 228 -1.31 -1.24 20.51
C LEU A 228 -2.31 -2.21 21.16
N SER A 229 -3.54 -1.74 21.33
CA SER A 229 -4.60 -2.51 21.98
C SER A 229 -4.94 -3.80 21.22
N LYS A 230 -5.40 -4.83 21.94
CA LYS A 230 -5.83 -6.10 21.33
C LYS A 230 -6.97 -5.92 20.33
N GLU A 231 -7.91 -5.01 20.60
CA GLU A 231 -9.02 -4.68 19.70
C GLU A 231 -8.53 -4.06 18.39
N SER A 232 -7.55 -3.14 18.48
CA SER A 232 -6.88 -2.57 17.31
C SER A 232 -6.13 -3.65 16.51
N GLN A 233 -5.50 -4.61 17.19
CA GLN A 233 -4.85 -5.74 16.50
C GLN A 233 -5.83 -6.63 15.74
N GLU A 234 -7.04 -6.84 16.24
CA GLU A 234 -8.05 -7.68 15.57
C GLU A 234 -8.57 -7.08 14.26
N THR A 235 -8.65 -5.74 14.20
CA THR A 235 -9.08 -4.97 13.03
C THR A 235 -7.94 -4.70 12.04
N ASN A 236 -6.71 -4.66 12.53
CA ASN A 236 -5.53 -4.40 11.73
C ASN A 236 -5.23 -5.54 10.73
N TRP A 237 -5.10 -5.19 9.45
CA TRP A 237 -4.88 -6.15 8.37
C TRP A 237 -3.52 -6.84 8.39
N PHE A 238 -2.49 -6.26 9.04
CA PHE A 238 -1.12 -6.78 9.04
C PHE A 238 -0.71 -7.36 10.40
N SER A 239 -1.62 -7.38 11.38
CA SER A 239 -1.33 -7.94 12.70
C SER A 239 -1.05 -9.44 12.64
N ALA A 240 -0.28 -9.93 13.62
CA ALA A 240 -0.04 -11.36 13.79
C ALA A 240 -1.36 -12.18 13.88
N PRO A 241 -2.38 -11.77 14.66
CA PRO A 241 -3.69 -12.43 14.65
C PRO A 241 -4.34 -12.51 13.28
N SER A 242 -4.27 -11.43 12.47
CA SER A 242 -4.85 -11.42 11.11
C SER A 242 -4.16 -12.42 10.19
N ALA A 243 -2.82 -12.48 10.22
CA ALA A 243 -2.05 -13.44 9.44
C ALA A 243 -2.28 -14.88 9.90
N LEU A 244 -2.29 -15.13 11.21
CA LEU A 244 -2.56 -16.44 11.79
C LEU A 244 -3.97 -16.92 11.51
N ARG A 245 -4.96 -16.03 11.44
CA ARG A 245 -6.34 -16.38 11.07
C ARG A 245 -6.41 -16.91 9.63
N VAL A 246 -5.75 -16.23 8.68
CA VAL A 246 -5.66 -16.69 7.28
C VAL A 246 -4.92 -18.03 7.22
N TYR A 247 -3.80 -18.15 7.94
CA TYR A 247 -3.03 -19.40 7.98
C TYR A 247 -3.82 -20.57 8.57
N GLY A 248 -4.50 -20.34 9.70
CA GLY A 248 -5.31 -21.36 10.37
C GLY A 248 -6.49 -21.82 9.51
N GLN A 249 -7.13 -20.90 8.79
CA GLN A 249 -8.15 -21.26 7.80
C GLN A 249 -7.56 -22.12 6.69
N TYR A 250 -6.40 -21.75 6.14
CA TYR A 250 -5.70 -22.53 5.13
C TYR A 250 -5.37 -23.95 5.63
N LEU A 251 -4.73 -24.09 6.80
CA LEU A 251 -4.37 -25.39 7.38
C LEU A 251 -5.59 -26.28 7.70
N ASN A 252 -6.73 -25.66 8.04
CA ASN A 252 -7.95 -26.42 8.28
C ASN A 252 -8.50 -27.05 6.99
N LEU A 253 -8.25 -26.42 5.84
CA LEU A 253 -8.70 -26.87 4.52
C LEU A 253 -7.71 -27.86 3.90
N ASP A 254 -6.41 -27.57 3.94
CA ASP A 254 -5.31 -28.40 3.41
C ASP A 254 -5.12 -29.67 4.26
N LYS A 255 -5.89 -30.72 3.94
CA LYS A 255 -5.93 -31.98 4.71
C LYS A 255 -4.80 -32.92 4.39
N ASP A 256 -4.28 -32.86 3.17
CA ASP A 256 -3.16 -33.67 2.74
C ASP A 256 -1.80 -33.01 3.01
N HIS A 257 -1.81 -31.75 3.48
CA HIS A 257 -0.65 -30.95 3.85
C HIS A 257 0.35 -30.80 2.69
N ASN A 258 -0.16 -30.76 1.46
CA ASN A 258 0.67 -30.68 0.25
C ASN A 258 1.07 -29.24 -0.11
N GLY A 259 0.52 -28.23 0.58
CA GLY A 259 0.82 -26.82 0.30
C GLY A 259 -0.07 -26.17 -0.78
N MET A 260 -1.12 -26.86 -1.22
CA MET A 260 -2.13 -26.42 -2.19
C MET A 260 -3.53 -26.80 -1.71
N LEU A 261 -4.56 -26.11 -2.22
CA LEU A 261 -5.96 -26.46 -1.95
C LEU A 261 -6.59 -27.07 -3.20
N SER A 262 -7.11 -28.29 -3.06
CA SER A 262 -7.99 -28.91 -4.04
C SER A 262 -9.37 -28.22 -4.06
N LYS A 263 -10.16 -28.46 -5.12
CA LYS A 263 -11.53 -27.95 -5.22
C LYS A 263 -12.40 -28.48 -4.08
N GLU A 264 -12.22 -29.75 -3.72
CA GLU A 264 -12.92 -30.42 -2.63
C GLU A 264 -12.58 -29.80 -1.28
N GLU A 265 -11.33 -29.43 -1.04
CA GLU A 265 -10.91 -28.76 0.18
C GLU A 265 -11.43 -27.32 0.23
N LEU A 266 -11.29 -26.55 -0.86
CA LEU A 266 -11.79 -25.18 -0.93
C LEU A 266 -13.33 -25.12 -0.80
N SER A 267 -14.05 -26.15 -1.24
CA SER A 267 -15.51 -26.23 -1.10
C SER A 267 -15.99 -26.14 0.36
N ARG A 268 -15.11 -26.46 1.33
CA ARG A 268 -15.39 -26.40 2.77
C ARG A 268 -15.07 -25.03 3.38
N TYR A 269 -14.63 -24.07 2.58
CA TYR A 269 -14.34 -22.73 3.06
C TYR A 269 -15.62 -22.01 3.53
N GLY A 270 -15.51 -21.22 4.60
CA GLY A 270 -16.64 -20.50 5.18
C GLY A 270 -17.74 -21.44 5.68
N THR A 271 -18.95 -21.28 5.14
CA THR A 271 -20.14 -22.09 5.45
C THR A 271 -20.24 -23.37 4.62
N ALA A 272 -19.26 -23.65 3.75
CA ALA A 272 -19.26 -24.77 2.82
C ALA A 272 -20.46 -24.77 1.83
N THR A 273 -21.00 -23.60 1.54
CA THR A 273 -22.17 -23.40 0.67
C THR A 273 -21.86 -22.67 -0.64
N MET A 274 -20.57 -22.51 -0.95
CA MET A 274 -20.13 -21.94 -2.23
C MET A 274 -20.57 -22.83 -3.38
N THR A 275 -21.09 -22.23 -4.45
CA THR A 275 -21.54 -22.99 -5.62
C THR A 275 -20.34 -23.59 -6.35
N ASN A 276 -20.51 -24.82 -6.86
CA ASN A 276 -19.47 -25.45 -7.67
C ASN A 276 -19.10 -24.63 -8.91
N VAL A 277 -20.06 -23.91 -9.50
CA VAL A 277 -19.80 -23.00 -10.63
C VAL A 277 -18.82 -21.89 -10.22
N PHE A 278 -19.00 -21.30 -9.04
CA PHE A 278 -18.07 -20.31 -8.52
C PHE A 278 -16.69 -20.93 -8.28
N LEU A 279 -16.62 -22.09 -7.63
CA LEU A 279 -15.36 -22.79 -7.40
C LEU A 279 -14.65 -23.12 -8.72
N ASP A 280 -15.37 -23.60 -9.73
CA ASP A 280 -14.83 -23.83 -11.08
C ASP A 280 -14.25 -22.56 -11.70
N ARG A 281 -14.94 -21.42 -11.55
CA ARG A 281 -14.44 -20.13 -12.03
C ARG A 281 -13.21 -19.65 -11.27
N VAL A 282 -13.13 -19.89 -9.96
CA VAL A 282 -11.94 -19.59 -9.17
C VAL A 282 -10.73 -20.35 -9.69
N PHE A 283 -10.86 -21.65 -9.95
CA PHE A 283 -9.77 -22.50 -10.46
C PHE A 283 -9.44 -22.22 -11.95
N GLN A 284 -10.37 -21.67 -12.73
CA GLN A 284 -10.10 -21.19 -14.09
C GLN A 284 -9.30 -19.88 -14.12
N GLU A 285 -9.59 -18.95 -13.19
CA GLU A 285 -8.95 -17.63 -13.12
C GLU A 285 -7.66 -17.61 -12.29
N CYS A 286 -7.54 -18.53 -11.33
CA CYS A 286 -6.35 -18.73 -10.51
C CYS A 286 -5.71 -20.07 -10.91
N LEU A 287 -4.63 -20.00 -11.69
CA LEU A 287 -3.92 -21.17 -12.26
C LEU A 287 -3.66 -22.28 -11.22
N THR A 288 -4.46 -23.34 -11.28
CA THR A 288 -4.18 -24.68 -10.76
C THR A 288 -4.69 -25.70 -11.78
N TYR A 289 -3.91 -26.77 -11.98
CA TYR A 289 -4.10 -27.71 -13.09
C TYR A 289 -5.30 -28.64 -12.88
N ASP A 290 -5.92 -28.97 -14.01
CA ASP A 290 -6.93 -30.02 -14.27
C ASP A 290 -8.37 -29.80 -13.79
N GLY A 291 -9.20 -29.36 -14.74
CA GLY A 291 -10.65 -29.30 -14.62
C GLY A 291 -11.37 -30.57 -15.09
N GLU A 292 -12.55 -30.84 -14.53
CA GLU A 292 -13.87 -30.97 -15.22
C GLU A 292 -15.00 -31.61 -14.35
N MET A 293 -16.22 -31.04 -14.48
CA MET A 293 -17.61 -31.59 -14.38
C MET A 293 -18.18 -32.21 -13.06
N ALA A 294 -19.49 -32.23 -12.71
CA ALA A 294 -20.80 -31.87 -13.30
C ALA A 294 -21.83 -31.40 -12.21
N ILE A 295 -22.91 -30.71 -12.63
CA ILE A 295 -23.69 -29.73 -11.82
C ILE A 295 -25.08 -30.16 -11.28
N GLN A 296 -25.61 -31.36 -11.50
CA GLN A 296 -27.02 -31.63 -11.15
C GLN A 296 -27.30 -32.45 -9.88
N GLU A 297 -26.28 -32.88 -9.15
CA GLU A 297 -26.48 -33.75 -7.97
C GLU A 297 -26.66 -32.99 -6.64
N LEU A 298 -26.11 -31.77 -6.50
CA LEU A 298 -26.02 -31.07 -5.21
C LEU A 298 -27.28 -30.28 -4.81
N MET A 299 -28.13 -29.91 -5.77
CA MET A 299 -29.38 -29.18 -5.47
C MET A 299 -30.44 -30.05 -4.76
N LYS A 300 -30.24 -31.39 -4.69
CA LYS A 300 -31.14 -32.30 -3.95
C LYS A 300 -30.77 -32.48 -2.48
N ILE A 301 -29.55 -32.09 -2.06
CA ILE A 301 -29.05 -32.40 -0.71
C ILE A 301 -29.58 -31.41 0.34
N HIS A 302 -29.96 -30.20 -0.04
CA HIS A 302 -30.39 -29.16 0.90
C HIS A 302 -31.91 -28.95 1.06
N GLY A 303 -32.76 -29.75 0.38
CA GLY A 303 -34.21 -29.77 0.65
C GLY A 303 -34.93 -28.43 0.45
N GLN A 304 -34.40 -27.54 -0.38
CA GLN A 304 -35.00 -26.24 -0.70
C GLN A 304 -35.69 -26.28 -2.08
N ASP A 305 -36.86 -25.68 -2.18
CA ASP A 305 -37.59 -25.57 -3.44
C ASP A 305 -36.82 -24.67 -4.43
N PRO A 306 -36.72 -25.06 -5.71
CA PRO A 306 -35.96 -24.31 -6.70
C PRO A 306 -36.61 -22.94 -6.95
N VAL A 307 -35.85 -21.87 -6.71
CA VAL A 307 -36.27 -20.49 -7.02
C VAL A 307 -36.27 -20.28 -8.54
N SER A 308 -37.27 -19.56 -9.04
CA SER A 308 -37.38 -19.18 -10.46
C SER A 308 -36.17 -18.34 -10.88
N PHE A 309 -35.44 -18.81 -11.90
CA PHE A 309 -34.33 -18.07 -12.50
C PHE A 309 -34.77 -16.67 -12.96
N GLN A 310 -35.99 -16.54 -13.47
CA GLN A 310 -36.48 -15.27 -14.00
C GLN A 310 -36.64 -14.23 -12.89
N ASP A 311 -37.10 -14.64 -11.72
CA ASP A 311 -37.34 -13.73 -10.58
C ASP A 311 -35.99 -13.26 -10.01
N VAL A 312 -35.02 -14.17 -9.85
CA VAL A 312 -33.66 -13.82 -9.39
C VAL A 312 -32.98 -12.87 -10.39
N LYS A 313 -33.13 -13.12 -11.69
CA LYS A 313 -32.57 -12.25 -12.74
C LYS A 313 -33.19 -10.85 -12.68
N ASP A 314 -34.51 -10.76 -12.55
CA ASP A 314 -35.21 -9.48 -12.56
C ASP A 314 -34.88 -8.68 -11.28
N GLU A 315 -34.82 -9.33 -10.10
CA GLU A 315 -34.35 -8.70 -8.86
C GLU A 315 -32.92 -8.17 -8.96
N ILE A 316 -31.98 -8.95 -9.54
CA ILE A 316 -30.60 -8.48 -9.74
C ILE A 316 -30.56 -7.26 -10.67
N PHE A 317 -31.34 -7.25 -11.76
CA PHE A 317 -31.38 -6.11 -12.67
C PHE A 317 -32.04 -4.87 -12.02
N ASP A 318 -33.03 -5.07 -11.17
CA ASP A 318 -33.68 -3.99 -10.41
C ASP A 318 -32.80 -3.43 -9.28
N VAL A 319 -31.96 -4.27 -8.67
CA VAL A 319 -30.97 -3.87 -7.67
C VAL A 319 -29.80 -3.10 -8.31
N VAL A 320 -29.28 -3.59 -9.43
CA VAL A 320 -28.08 -3.01 -10.08
C VAL A 320 -28.43 -1.78 -10.93
N LYS A 321 -29.62 -1.76 -11.55
CA LYS A 321 -30.07 -0.70 -12.47
C LYS A 321 -29.00 -0.35 -13.51
N PRO A 322 -28.56 -1.32 -14.31
CA PRO A 322 -27.44 -1.11 -15.23
C PRO A 322 -27.77 -0.06 -16.29
N LYS A 323 -26.74 0.65 -16.75
CA LYS A 323 -26.89 1.66 -17.81
C LYS A 323 -27.41 1.06 -19.13
N ASP A 324 -27.04 -0.18 -19.41
CA ASP A 324 -27.52 -0.95 -20.55
C ASP A 324 -28.52 -2.01 -20.05
N PRO A 325 -29.80 -1.97 -20.48
CA PRO A 325 -30.82 -2.91 -20.00
C PRO A 325 -30.55 -4.39 -20.30
N LEU A 326 -29.59 -4.70 -21.18
CA LEU A 326 -29.28 -6.07 -21.60
C LEU A 326 -28.01 -6.64 -20.96
N LYS A 327 -27.26 -5.84 -20.19
CA LYS A 327 -26.01 -6.31 -19.57
C LYS A 327 -25.65 -5.52 -18.31
N ILE A 328 -25.02 -6.21 -17.37
CA ILE A 328 -24.42 -5.59 -16.19
C ILE A 328 -22.91 -5.52 -16.41
N SER A 329 -22.33 -4.33 -16.30
CA SER A 329 -20.88 -4.13 -16.30
C SER A 329 -20.34 -4.04 -14.87
N LEU A 330 -19.01 -4.19 -14.72
CA LEU A 330 -18.34 -3.94 -13.43
C LEU A 330 -18.64 -2.54 -12.89
N GLN A 331 -18.69 -1.53 -13.76
CA GLN A 331 -18.98 -0.16 -13.33
C GLN A 331 -20.42 -0.03 -12.82
N ASP A 332 -21.37 -0.78 -13.38
CA ASP A 332 -22.76 -0.77 -12.90
C ASP A 332 -22.85 -1.36 -11.49
N LEU A 333 -22.14 -2.48 -11.21
CA LEU A 333 -22.07 -3.07 -9.86
C LEU A 333 -21.39 -2.14 -8.85
N ILE A 334 -20.35 -1.42 -9.25
CA ILE A 334 -19.68 -0.43 -8.38
C ILE A 334 -20.62 0.74 -8.11
N ASN A 335 -21.34 1.22 -9.12
CA ASN A 335 -22.24 2.37 -8.98
C ASN A 335 -23.50 2.04 -8.17
N SER A 336 -23.96 0.78 -8.18
CA SER A 336 -25.13 0.36 -7.41
C SER A 336 -24.86 0.30 -5.91
N ASN A 337 -23.59 0.18 -5.48
CA ASN A 337 -23.20 -0.13 -4.09
C ASN A 337 -23.87 -1.42 -3.56
N GLN A 338 -24.25 -2.34 -4.43
CA GLN A 338 -24.87 -3.62 -4.10
C GLN A 338 -24.12 -4.81 -4.75
N GLY A 339 -22.89 -4.57 -5.20
CA GLY A 339 -22.08 -5.58 -5.87
C GLY A 339 -21.76 -6.77 -4.97
N ASP A 340 -21.60 -6.55 -3.67
CA ASP A 340 -21.41 -7.58 -2.65
C ASP A 340 -22.66 -8.46 -2.51
N THR A 341 -23.85 -7.87 -2.39
CA THR A 341 -25.13 -8.60 -2.32
C THR A 341 -25.36 -9.42 -3.58
N VAL A 342 -25.21 -8.82 -4.76
CA VAL A 342 -25.39 -9.51 -6.04
C VAL A 342 -24.39 -10.65 -6.20
N THR A 343 -23.13 -10.44 -5.82
CA THR A 343 -22.13 -11.51 -5.86
C THR A 343 -22.51 -12.64 -4.92
N THR A 344 -22.91 -12.32 -3.69
CA THR A 344 -23.28 -13.30 -2.65
C THR A 344 -24.45 -14.17 -3.09
N ILE A 345 -25.51 -13.57 -3.65
CA ILE A 345 -26.67 -14.26 -4.25
C ILE A 345 -26.24 -15.27 -5.31
N LEU A 346 -25.22 -14.95 -6.12
CA LEU A 346 -24.78 -15.80 -7.23
C LEU A 346 -23.79 -16.89 -6.82
N ILE A 347 -23.02 -16.69 -5.74
CA ILE A 347 -21.89 -17.56 -5.40
C ILE A 347 -22.12 -18.43 -4.16
N ASP A 348 -23.04 -18.06 -3.27
CA ASP A 348 -23.27 -18.74 -1.99
C ASP A 348 -24.75 -19.10 -1.81
N LEU A 349 -25.04 -20.39 -1.64
CA LEU A 349 -26.40 -20.89 -1.42
C LEU A 349 -27.01 -20.36 -0.12
N ASN A 350 -26.23 -20.19 0.95
CA ASN A 350 -26.75 -19.61 2.19
C ASN A 350 -26.89 -18.10 2.09
N GLY A 351 -25.92 -17.45 1.42
CA GLY A 351 -25.95 -16.02 1.14
C GLY A 351 -27.15 -15.57 0.29
N PHE A 352 -27.79 -16.49 -0.42
CA PHE A 352 -29.06 -16.25 -1.10
C PHE A 352 -30.26 -16.09 -0.15
N TRP A 353 -30.28 -16.78 0.99
CA TRP A 353 -31.42 -16.83 1.92
C TRP A 353 -31.27 -15.95 3.17
N THR A 354 -30.09 -15.36 3.36
CA THR A 354 -29.78 -14.37 4.41
C THR A 354 -29.75 -12.98 3.83
#